data_AF-A0A957KC35-F1
#
_entry.id   AF-A0A957KC35-F1
#
_cell.length_a   1.000
_cell.length_b   1.000
_cell.length_c   1.000
_cell.angle_alpha   90.00
_cell.angle_beta   90.00
_cell.angle_gamma   90.00
#
_symmetry.space_group_name_H-M   'P 1'
#
loop_
_entity.id
_entity.type
_entity.pdbx_description
1 polymer ?
#
loop_
_entity_poly.entity_id
_entity_poly.type
_entity_poly.pdbx_seq_one_letter_code
_entity_poly.pdbx_strand_id
1 'polypeptide(L)'
;EERFGMPRHKSALLVVGSVALLSVISLLSYNAIGELRMGGRNFNDIMDYFSNQILLPVGGLLIAVFVGWAVDKSDSRDELASLNTAGYAIWHFLIRFVVPPALAVIFVMGVMA
;
A
#
# COMPACT_ATOMS: atom_id res chain seq x y z
N GLU A 1 6.84 -5.76 -16.18
CA GLU A 1 8.00 -5.99 -17.07
C GLU A 1 8.80 -7.22 -16.64
N GLU A 2 9.23 -7.30 -15.38
CA GLU A 2 10.05 -8.42 -14.87
C GLU A 2 9.32 -9.77 -14.77
N ARG A 3 7.99 -9.76 -14.54
CA ARG A 3 7.23 -11.01 -14.36
C ARG A 3 6.71 -11.65 -15.65
N PHE A 4 6.69 -10.92 -16.78
CA PHE A 4 5.98 -11.34 -18.00
C PHE A 4 6.75 -11.12 -19.32
N GLY A 5 7.98 -10.58 -19.31
CA GLY A 5 8.82 -10.47 -20.51
C GLY A 5 8.25 -9.58 -21.64
N MET A 6 7.27 -8.73 -21.35
CA MET A 6 6.65 -7.85 -22.34
C MET A 6 7.48 -6.59 -22.61
N PRO A 7 7.55 -6.11 -23.87
CA PRO A 7 8.26 -4.88 -24.21
C PRO A 7 7.63 -3.65 -23.53
N ARG A 8 8.48 -2.73 -23.01
CA ARG A 8 8.13 -1.50 -22.25
C ARG A 8 6.86 -0.80 -22.70
N HIS A 9 6.74 -0.60 -24.01
CA HIS A 9 5.63 0.16 -24.59
C HIS A 9 4.28 -0.57 -24.48
N LYS A 10 4.24 -1.91 -24.56
CA LYS A 10 2.99 -2.68 -24.44
C LYS A 10 2.53 -2.75 -22.98
N SER A 11 3.45 -3.01 -22.06
CA SER A 11 3.15 -3.01 -20.62
C SER A 11 2.64 -1.65 -20.16
N ALA A 12 3.30 -0.56 -20.57
CA ALA A 12 2.87 0.79 -20.24
C ALA A 12 1.49 1.12 -20.85
N LEU A 13 1.26 0.80 -22.12
CA LEU A 13 -0.03 1.07 -22.78
C LEU A 13 -1.18 0.29 -22.13
N LEU A 14 -0.95 -0.96 -21.72
CA LEU A 14 -1.97 -1.79 -21.09
C LEU A 14 -2.31 -1.27 -19.69
N VAL A 15 -1.31 -0.90 -18.88
CA VAL A 15 -1.52 -0.30 -17.56
C VAL A 15 -2.24 1.05 -17.69
N VAL A 16 -1.76 1.94 -18.56
CA VAL A 16 -2.37 3.26 -18.79
C VAL A 16 -3.79 3.13 -19.32
N GLY A 17 -4.03 2.21 -20.28
CA GLY A 17 -5.36 1.95 -20.81
C GLY A 17 -6.33 1.42 -19.75
N SER A 18 -5.86 0.51 -18.88
CA SER A 18 -6.65 -0.05 -17.77
C SER A 18 -7.02 1.04 -16.77
N VAL A 19 -6.03 1.85 -16.36
CA VAL A 19 -6.24 2.96 -15.43
C VAL A 19 -7.19 4.01 -16.04
N ALA A 20 -7.02 4.36 -17.32
CA ALA A 20 -7.90 5.31 -18.00
C ALA A 20 -9.35 4.82 -18.06
N LEU A 21 -9.57 3.54 -18.37
CA LEU A 21 -10.89 2.92 -18.36
C LEU A 21 -11.52 2.96 -16.96
N LEU A 22 -10.76 2.58 -15.93
CA LEU A 22 -11.21 2.64 -14.54
C LEU A 22 -11.52 4.07 -14.08
N SER A 23 -10.73 5.06 -14.53
CA SER A 23 -10.98 6.47 -14.25
C SER A 23 -12.26 6.98 -14.90
N VAL A 24 -12.56 6.58 -16.15
CA VAL A 24 -13.84 6.93 -16.80
C VAL A 24 -15.01 6.26 -16.08
N ILE A 25 -14.88 5.00 -15.66
CA ILE A 25 -15.90 4.29 -14.86
C ILE A 25 -16.10 4.97 -13.50
N SER A 26 -15.02 5.44 -12.86
CA SER A 26 -15.08 6.21 -11.60
C SER A 26 -15.87 7.51 -11.79
N LEU A 27 -15.57 8.30 -12.83
CA LEU A 27 -16.32 9.52 -13.16
C LEU A 27 -17.80 9.23 -13.46
N LEU A 28 -18.09 8.13 -14.16
CA LEU A 28 -19.45 7.72 -14.48
C LEU A 28 -20.23 7.25 -13.23
N SER A 29 -19.54 6.66 -12.25
CA SER A 29 -20.09 6.31 -10.93
C SER A 29 -20.55 7.53 -10.14
N TYR A 30 -19.98 8.72 -10.37
CA TYR A 30 -20.43 9.96 -9.73
C TYR A 30 -21.70 10.54 -10.36
N ASN A 31 -22.00 10.21 -11.63
CA ASN A 31 -23.05 10.87 -12.41
C ASN A 31 -24.26 9.97 -12.71
N ALA A 32 -24.05 8.80 -13.33
CA ALA A 32 -25.12 7.96 -13.88
C ALA A 32 -25.45 6.72 -13.04
N ILE A 33 -24.46 6.17 -12.33
CA ILE A 33 -24.61 4.94 -11.50
C ILE A 33 -24.89 5.30 -10.02
N GLY A 34 -25.08 6.58 -9.72
CA GLY A 34 -25.34 7.09 -8.37
C GLY A 34 -26.64 6.63 -7.73
N GLU A 35 -27.52 5.93 -8.47
CA GLU A 35 -28.73 5.30 -7.91
C GLU A 35 -28.47 3.89 -7.35
N LEU A 36 -27.39 3.20 -7.77
CA LEU A 36 -26.91 1.96 -7.17
C LEU A 36 -26.04 2.28 -5.92
N ARG A 37 -26.57 3.12 -5.03
CA ARG A 37 -26.00 3.35 -3.70
C ARG A 37 -26.29 2.12 -2.84
N MET A 38 -25.42 1.12 -2.87
CA MET A 38 -25.41 0.11 -1.81
C MET A 38 -24.92 0.77 -0.51
N GLY A 39 -25.86 1.24 0.31
CA GLY A 39 -25.57 1.77 1.66
C GLY A 39 -25.12 3.23 1.73
N GLY A 40 -25.39 4.05 0.72
CA GLY A 40 -25.11 5.51 0.76
C GLY A 40 -23.70 5.94 0.38
N ARG A 41 -22.81 5.02 0.01
CA ARG A 41 -21.47 5.28 -0.56
C ARG A 41 -21.43 4.86 -2.03
N ASN A 42 -20.70 5.61 -2.87
CA ASN A 42 -20.53 5.24 -4.28
C ASN A 42 -19.54 4.06 -4.39
N PHE A 43 -19.58 3.32 -5.50
CA PHE A 43 -18.64 2.20 -5.75
C PHE A 43 -17.17 2.62 -5.60
N ASN A 44 -16.83 3.83 -6.08
CA ASN A 44 -15.50 4.40 -5.92
C ASN A 44 -15.11 4.60 -4.45
N ASP A 45 -16.04 5.01 -3.59
CA ASP A 45 -15.78 5.27 -2.17
C ASP A 45 -15.51 3.96 -1.41
N ILE A 46 -16.18 2.87 -1.79
CA ILE A 46 -15.95 1.53 -1.21
C ILE A 46 -14.56 1.03 -1.61
N MET A 47 -14.16 1.25 -2.86
CA MET A 47 -12.84 0.84 -3.38
C MET A 47 -11.72 1.69 -2.79
N ASP A 48 -11.97 2.97 -2.58
CA ASP A 48 -11.05 3.88 -1.89
C ASP A 48 -10.87 3.47 -0.42
N TYR A 49 -11.97 3.19 0.29
CA TYR A 49 -11.93 2.67 1.66
C TYR A 49 -11.12 1.37 1.74
N PHE A 50 -11.38 0.41 0.85
CA PHE A 50 -10.64 -0.85 0.84
C PHE A 50 -9.14 -0.63 0.56
N SER A 51 -8.78 0.28 -0.33
CA SER A 51 -7.38 0.52 -0.69
C SER A 51 -6.64 1.32 0.39
N ASN A 52 -7.20 2.45 0.82
CA ASN A 52 -6.54 3.38 1.73
C ASN A 52 -6.63 2.96 3.20
N GLN A 53 -7.77 2.43 3.64
CA GLN A 53 -7.98 2.10 5.06
C GLN A 53 -7.57 0.67 5.41
N ILE A 54 -7.60 -0.26 4.44
CA ILE A 54 -7.28 -1.67 4.68
C ILE A 54 -5.95 -2.06 4.02
N LEU A 55 -5.80 -1.84 2.72
CA LEU A 55 -4.63 -2.35 1.97
C LEU A 55 -3.32 -1.65 2.40
N LEU A 56 -3.33 -0.33 2.59
CA LEU A 56 -2.15 0.42 3.01
C LEU A 56 -1.68 0.02 4.43
N PRO A 57 -2.53 0.02 5.48
CA PRO A 57 -2.06 -0.31 6.81
C PRO A 57 -1.68 -1.79 6.94
N VAL A 58 -2.42 -2.71 6.30
CA VAL A 58 -2.08 -4.15 6.31
C VAL A 58 -0.80 -4.42 5.54
N GLY A 59 -0.62 -3.80 4.37
CA GLY A 59 0.61 -3.90 3.60
C GLY A 59 1.81 -3.37 4.38
N GLY A 60 1.67 -2.19 5.00
CA GLY A 60 2.68 -1.64 5.89
C GLY A 60 2.99 -2.55 7.07
N LEU A 61 1.97 -3.17 7.68
CA LEU A 61 2.15 -4.04 8.85
C LEU A 61 2.93 -5.30 8.47
N LEU A 62 2.58 -5.92 7.34
CA LEU A 62 3.29 -7.07 6.80
C LEU A 62 4.75 -6.73 6.49
N ILE A 63 5.01 -5.58 5.86
CA ILE A 63 6.38 -5.13 5.58
C ILE A 63 7.15 -4.87 6.87
N ALA A 64 6.56 -4.19 7.86
CA ALA A 64 7.21 -3.89 9.13
C ALA A 64 7.54 -5.15 9.94
N VAL A 65 6.63 -6.13 9.95
CA VAL A 65 6.87 -7.44 10.59
C VAL A 65 7.96 -8.20 9.83
N PHE A 66 7.90 -8.24 8.51
CA PHE A 66 8.90 -8.90 7.67
C PHE A 66 10.30 -8.31 7.89
N VAL A 67 10.45 -6.99 7.77
CA VAL A 67 11.73 -6.31 7.95
C VAL A 67 12.22 -6.37 9.40
N GLY A 68 11.34 -6.21 10.38
CA GLY A 68 11.71 -6.16 11.80
C GLY A 68 12.01 -7.52 12.44
N TRP A 69 11.52 -8.62 11.86
CA TRP A 69 11.59 -9.96 12.47
C TRP A 69 12.07 -11.07 11.53
N ALA A 70 11.85 -10.98 10.22
CA ALA A 70 12.19 -12.06 9.28
C ALA A 70 13.48 -11.78 8.48
N VAL A 71 13.88 -10.52 8.32
CA VAL A 71 15.11 -10.17 7.59
C VAL A 71 16.34 -10.30 8.49
N ASP A 72 17.38 -10.94 7.98
CA ASP A 72 18.66 -11.07 8.67
C ASP A 72 19.36 -9.72 8.81
N LYS A 73 19.97 -9.49 9.98
CA LYS A 73 20.67 -8.21 10.28
C LYS A 73 21.86 -7.96 9.36
N SER A 74 22.47 -9.00 8.78
CA SER A 74 23.54 -8.86 7.79
C SER A 74 23.04 -8.18 6.52
N ASP A 75 21.94 -8.68 5.97
CA ASP A 75 21.43 -8.25 4.66
C ASP A 75 20.86 -6.83 4.75
N SER A 76 20.15 -6.53 5.84
CA SER A 76 19.67 -5.18 6.10
C SER A 76 20.80 -4.17 6.33
N ARG A 77 21.94 -4.61 6.87
CA ARG A 77 23.10 -3.73 7.13
C ARG A 77 23.92 -3.50 5.87
N ASP A 78 23.96 -4.46 4.96
CA ASP A 78 24.60 -4.31 3.65
C ASP A 78 23.78 -3.38 2.73
N GLU A 79 22.44 -3.46 2.78
CA GLU A 79 21.56 -2.50 2.10
C GLU A 79 21.66 -1.08 2.68
N LEU A 80 21.79 -0.97 4.01
CA LEU A 80 21.98 0.30 4.72
C LEU A 80 23.47 0.56 5.05
N ALA A 81 24.40 0.09 4.21
CA ALA A 81 25.84 0.21 4.48
C ALA A 81 26.34 1.67 4.60
N SER A 82 25.55 2.64 4.14
CA SER A 82 25.80 4.08 4.28
C SER A 82 25.50 4.64 5.69
N LEU A 83 24.77 3.90 6.53
CA LEU A 83 24.41 4.31 7.88
C LEU A 83 25.44 3.83 8.91
N ASN A 84 25.85 4.75 9.78
CA ASN A 84 26.71 4.40 10.92
C ASN A 84 25.99 3.38 11.84
N THR A 85 26.76 2.59 12.59
CA THR A 85 26.25 1.48 13.43
C THR A 85 25.15 1.93 14.40
N ALA A 86 25.26 3.16 14.93
CA ALA A 86 24.22 3.75 15.78
C ALA A 86 22.93 4.12 15.02
N GLY A 87 23.03 4.61 13.79
CA GLY A 87 21.88 4.94 12.94
C GLY A 87 21.09 3.70 12.53
N TYR A 88 21.79 2.61 12.20
CA TYR A 88 21.16 1.31 11.93
C TYR A 88 20.43 0.76 13.15
N ALA A 89 21.04 0.85 14.35
CA ALA A 89 20.41 0.38 15.58
C ALA A 89 19.12 1.16 15.91
N ILE A 90 19.11 2.49 15.73
CA ILE A 90 17.92 3.33 15.93
C ILE A 90 16.83 2.97 14.91
N TRP A 91 17.19 2.85 13.62
CA TRP A 91 16.23 2.48 12.58
C TRP A 91 15.60 1.11 12.85
N HIS A 92 16.42 0.11 13.18
CA HIS A 92 15.93 -1.24 13.48
C HIS A 92 15.04 -1.24 14.74
N PHE A 93 15.36 -0.40 15.74
CA PHE A 93 14.51 -0.24 16.92
C PHE A 93 13.16 0.38 16.55
N LEU A 94 13.13 1.43 15.72
CA LEU A 94 11.91 2.07 15.25
C LEU A 94 11.02 1.10 14.46
N ILE A 95 11.59 0.38 13.49
CA ILE A 95 10.85 -0.60 12.67
C ILE A 95 10.25 -1.71 13.52
N ARG A 96 10.94 -2.15 14.57
CA ARG A 96 10.48 -3.27 15.41
C ARG A 96 9.52 -2.84 16.52
N PHE A 97 9.69 -1.65 17.09
CA PHE A 97 8.93 -1.22 18.28
C PHE A 97 7.92 -0.09 18.01
N VAL A 98 8.18 0.82 17.09
CA VAL A 98 7.34 2.02 16.88
C VAL A 98 6.39 1.83 15.70
N VAL A 99 6.88 1.23 14.61
CA VAL A 99 6.09 1.06 13.37
C VAL A 99 4.91 0.07 13.54
N PRO A 100 5.05 -1.10 14.19
CA PRO A 100 3.93 -2.03 14.34
C PRO A 100 2.76 -1.47 15.17
N PRO A 101 2.97 -0.83 16.34
CA PRO A 101 1.88 -0.19 17.06
C PRO A 101 1.27 0.98 16.29
N ALA A 102 2.08 1.81 15.62
CA ALA A 102 1.55 2.92 14.82
C ALA A 102 0.61 2.43 13.70
N LEU A 103 1.00 1.37 12.98
CA LEU A 103 0.18 0.77 11.95
C LEU A 103 -1.06 0.07 12.50
N ALA A 104 -0.95 -0.58 13.67
CA ALA A 104 -2.11 -1.14 14.36
C ALA A 104 -3.12 -0.05 14.75
N VAL A 105 -2.67 1.10 15.24
CA VAL A 105 -3.54 2.25 15.55
C VAL A 105 -4.20 2.80 14.30
N ILE A 106 -3.44 2.99 13.21
CA ILE A 106 -3.98 3.46 11.91
C ILE A 106 -5.03 2.48 11.39
N PHE A 107 -4.79 1.18 11.47
CA PHE A 107 -5.74 0.16 11.04
C PHE A 107 -7.03 0.19 11.87
N VAL A 108 -6.92 0.27 13.21
CA VAL A 108 -8.10 0.35 14.09
C VAL A 108 -8.89 1.64 13.86
N MET A 109 -8.20 2.78 13.73
CA MET A 109 -8.83 4.06 13.44
C MET A 109 -9.49 4.06 12.06
N GLY A 110 -8.85 3.45 11.06
CA GLY A 110 -9.38 3.34 9.71
C GLY A 110 -10.60 2.43 9.59
N VAL A 111 -10.66 1.34 10.38
CA VAL A 111 -11.84 0.46 10.46
C VAL A 111 -13.00 1.12 11.21
N MET A 112 -12.70 2.00 12.17
CA MET A 112 -13.71 2.69 12.99
C MET A 112 -14.26 3.97 12.34
N ALA A 113 -13.65 4.46 11.26
CA ALA A 113 -14.03 5.67 10.52
C ALA A 113 -14.96 5.36 9.33
#